data_AF-A0A150J3F0-F1
#
_entry.id   AF-A0A150J3F0-F1
#
_cell.length_a   1.000
_cell.length_b   1.000
_cell.length_c   1.000
_cell.angle_alpha   90.00
_cell.angle_beta   90.00
_cell.angle_gamma   90.00
#
_symmetry.space_group_name_H-M   'P 1'
#
loop_
_entity.id
_entity.type
_entity.pdbx_description
1 polymer ?
#
loop_
_entity_poly.entity_id
_entity_poly.type
_entity_poly.pdbx_seq_one_letter_code
_entity_poly.pdbx_strand_id
1 'polypeptide(L)' 'MVSTKNKKKYTQIMPRDPYKSFRLLTFFAGILFLIVGTRSLSFGDSAGTLLNGLAGLLFLAASYIFFKKKKDLKDGDR' A
#
# COMPACT_ATOMS: atom_id res chain seq x y z
N MET A 1 26.15 -23.00 40.21
CA MET A 1 26.09 -22.02 39.11
C MET A 1 25.20 -22.60 38.01
N VAL A 2 23.87 -22.42 38.11
CA VAL A 2 22.93 -22.95 37.10
C VAL A 2 22.64 -21.82 36.13
N SER A 3 23.23 -21.94 34.93
CA SER A 3 23.02 -21.04 33.81
C SER A 3 21.61 -21.22 33.26
N THR A 4 20.64 -20.50 33.81
CA THR A 4 19.42 -20.17 33.06
C THR A 4 19.69 -18.88 32.32
N LYS A 5 20.40 -18.96 31.19
CA LYS A 5 20.37 -17.92 30.17
C LYS A 5 18.92 -17.83 29.69
N ASN A 6 18.16 -16.94 30.34
CA ASN A 6 16.86 -16.51 29.90
C ASN A 6 17.08 -15.77 28.57
N LYS A 7 17.07 -16.54 27.47
CA LYS A 7 17.02 -16.01 26.11
C LYS A 7 15.71 -15.24 26.03
N LYS A 8 15.75 -13.96 26.40
CA LYS A 8 14.77 -12.97 25.98
C LYS A 8 14.67 -13.19 24.48
N LYS A 9 13.57 -13.81 24.05
CA LYS A 9 13.17 -13.85 22.65
C LYS A 9 13.06 -12.38 22.28
N TYR A 10 14.13 -11.85 21.70
CA TYR A 10 14.02 -10.74 20.78
C TYR A 10 13.01 -11.25 19.76
N THR A 11 11.74 -10.89 19.95
CA THR A 11 10.82 -10.61 18.86
C THR A 11 11.51 -9.52 18.06
N GLN A 12 12.51 -9.91 17.28
CA GLN A 12 12.86 -9.24 16.05
C GLN A 12 11.59 -9.31 15.25
N ILE A 13 10.75 -8.31 15.43
CA ILE A 13 9.77 -7.89 14.45
C ILE A 13 10.66 -7.45 13.29
N MET A 14 11.11 -8.44 12.50
CA MET A 14 11.77 -8.25 11.24
C MET A 14 10.94 -7.17 10.54
N PRO A 15 11.51 -5.98 10.24
CA PRO A 15 10.72 -4.89 9.71
C PRO A 15 10.06 -5.45 8.46
N ARG A 16 8.75 -5.66 8.55
CA ARG A 16 7.96 -6.35 7.54
C ARG A 16 7.85 -5.36 6.40
N ASP A 17 8.92 -5.31 5.61
CA ASP A 17 9.20 -4.50 4.44
C ASP A 17 8.08 -3.45 4.24
N PRO A 18 8.13 -2.30 4.94
CA PRO A 18 6.98 -1.39 5.09
C PRO A 18 6.43 -0.95 3.73
N TYR A 19 7.30 -0.92 2.72
CA TYR A 19 6.98 -0.67 1.32
C TYR A 19 6.02 -1.69 0.70
N LYS A 20 6.09 -2.97 1.11
CA LYS A 20 5.22 -4.03 0.59
C LYS A 20 3.79 -3.90 1.14
N SER A 21 3.66 -3.58 2.43
CA SER A 21 2.36 -3.35 3.07
C SER A 21 1.71 -2.05 2.60
N PHE A 22 2.50 -0.97 2.51
CA PHE A 22 2.04 0.32 2.01
C PHE A 22 1.54 0.26 0.56
N ARG A 23 2.22 -0.53 -0.30
CA ARG A 23 1.80 -0.76 -1.69
C ARG A 23 0.45 -1.47 -1.79
N LEU A 24 0.25 -2.52 -0.99
CA LEU A 24 -1.02 -3.25 -0.97
C LEU A 24 -2.15 -2.33 -0.48
N LEU A 25 -1.89 -1.57 0.59
CA LEU A 25 -2.85 -0.65 1.17
C LEU A 25 -3.25 0.46 0.19
N THR A 26 -2.29 1.10 -0.47
CA THR A 26 -2.57 2.13 -1.49
C THR A 26 -3.30 1.57 -2.70
N PHE A 27 -3.00 0.32 -3.11
CA PHE A 27 -3.74 -0.35 -4.18
C PHE A 27 -5.21 -0.58 -3.81
N PHE A 28 -5.47 -1.16 -2.63
CA PHE A 28 -6.83 -1.39 -2.15
C PHE A 28 -7.60 -0.09 -1.91
N ALA A 29 -6.94 0.94 -1.37
CA ALA A 29 -7.53 2.27 -1.24
C ALA A 29 -7.95 2.84 -2.59
N GLY A 30 -7.09 2.73 -3.62
CA GLY A 30 -7.42 3.17 -4.98
C GLY A 30 -8.64 2.48 -5.56
N ILE A 31 -8.75 1.15 -5.40
CA ILE A 31 -9.94 0.39 -5.80
C ILE A 31 -11.18 0.86 -5.05
N LEU A 32 -11.07 1.08 -3.74
CA LEU A 32 -12.20 1.52 -2.91
C LEU A 32 -12.73 2.89 -3.38
N PHE A 33 -11.82 3.82 -3.70
CA PHE A 33 -12.19 5.13 -4.25
C PHE A 33 -12.87 5.03 -5.63
N LEU A 34 -12.46 4.10 -6.48
CA LEU A 34 -13.15 3.85 -7.76
C LEU A 34 -14.57 3.26 -7.56
N ILE A 35 -14.74 2.37 -6.58
CA ILE A 35 -16.06 1.82 -6.22
C ILE A 35 -16.97 2.92 -5.66
N VAL A 36 -16.44 3.79 -4.80
CA VAL A 36 -17.19 4.94 -4.28
C VAL A 36 -17.53 5.92 -5.40
N GLY A 37 -16.59 6.18 -6.32
CA GLY A 37 -16.84 7.06 -7.47
C GLY A 37 -17.92 6.51 -8.41
N THR A 38 -17.92 5.22 -8.70
CA THR A 38 -18.98 4.57 -9.52
C THR A 38 -20.34 4.57 -8.81
N ARG A 39 -20.35 4.44 -7.47
CA ARG A 39 -21.56 4.64 -6.66
C ARG A 39 -22.05 6.09 -6.74
N SER A 40 -21.17 7.09 -6.56
CA SER A 40 -21.53 8.51 -6.70
C SER A 40 -22.13 8.82 -8.07
N LEU A 41 -21.61 8.20 -9.13
CA LEU A 41 -22.15 8.34 -10.48
C LEU A 41 -23.59 7.82 -10.58
N SER A 42 -23.87 6.69 -9.91
CA SER A 42 -25.21 6.10 -9.84
C SER A 42 -26.21 6.98 -9.06
N PHE A 43 -25.72 7.81 -8.13
CA PHE A 43 -26.54 8.78 -7.38
C PHE A 43 -26.64 10.16 -8.06
N GLY A 44 -26.02 10.36 -9.23
CA GLY A 44 -26.05 11.63 -9.95
C GLY A 44 -25.12 12.71 -9.36
N ASP A 45 -24.23 12.35 -8.43
CA ASP A 45 -23.22 13.26 -7.88
C ASP A 45 -21.98 13.28 -8.78
N SER A 46 -22.02 14.15 -9.80
CA SER A 46 -20.94 14.33 -10.77
C SER A 46 -19.63 14.82 -10.12
N ALA A 47 -19.73 15.67 -9.08
CA ALA A 47 -18.57 16.23 -8.39
C ALA A 47 -17.89 15.15 -7.53
N GLY A 48 -18.66 14.38 -6.77
CA GLY A 48 -18.18 13.24 -6.01
C GLY A 48 -17.59 12.15 -6.91
N THR A 49 -18.19 11.91 -8.07
CA THR A 49 -17.65 10.95 -9.06
C THR A 49 -16.27 11.35 -9.54
N LEU A 50 -16.11 12.61 -9.97
CA LEU A 50 -14.84 13.14 -10.44
C LEU A 50 -13.76 13.10 -9.35
N LEU A 51 -14.09 13.58 -8.15
CA LEU A 51 -13.15 13.63 -7.03
C LEU A 51 -12.69 12.24 -6.61
N ASN A 52 -13.62 11.30 -6.45
CA ASN A 52 -13.31 9.92 -6.06
C ASN A 52 -12.59 9.16 -7.19
N GLY A 53 -12.94 9.42 -8.45
CA GLY A 53 -12.25 8.86 -9.61
C GLY A 53 -10.79 9.32 -9.69
N LEU A 54 -10.55 10.64 -9.55
CA LEU A 54 -9.20 11.23 -9.50
C LEU A 54 -8.39 10.68 -8.31
N ALA A 55 -8.98 10.64 -7.12
CA ALA A 55 -8.34 10.06 -5.94
C ALA A 55 -7.94 8.60 -6.18
N GLY A 56 -8.85 7.78 -6.73
CA GLY A 56 -8.58 6.38 -7.05
C GLY A 56 -7.41 6.21 -8.02
N LEU A 57 -7.38 7.02 -9.09
CA LEU A 57 -6.28 7.01 -10.06
C LEU A 57 -4.94 7.44 -9.44
N LEU A 58 -4.92 8.45 -8.58
CA LEU A 58 -3.71 8.90 -7.89
C LEU A 58 -3.17 7.81 -6.95
N PHE A 59 -4.03 7.11 -6.21
CA PHE A 59 -3.63 6.00 -5.35
C PHE A 59 -3.07 4.81 -6.14
N LEU A 60 -3.68 4.49 -7.29
CA LEU A 60 -3.17 3.47 -8.23
C LEU A 60 -1.81 3.87 -8.82
N ALA A 61 -1.66 5.12 -9.26
CA ALA A 61 -0.41 5.65 -9.78
C ALA A 61 0.70 5.63 -8.72
N ALA A 62 0.38 6.03 -7.48
CA ALA A 62 1.31 5.92 -6.36
C ALA A 62 1.75 4.47 -6.15
N SER A 63 0.81 3.52 -6.08
CA SER A 63 1.11 2.10 -5.94
C SER A 63 2.01 1.57 -7.06
N TYR A 64 1.78 2.03 -8.30
CA TYR A 64 2.61 1.70 -9.46
C TYR A 64 4.04 2.28 -9.38
N ILE A 65 4.20 3.54 -8.98
CA ILE A 65 5.52 4.17 -8.79
C ILE A 65 6.32 3.41 -7.72
N PHE A 66 5.66 3.00 -6.63
CA PHE A 66 6.28 2.13 -5.62
C PHE A 66 6.68 0.77 -6.18
N PHE A 67 5.96 0.24 -7.18
CA PHE A 67 6.32 -0.99 -7.89
C PHE A 67 7.58 -0.81 -8.75
N LYS A 68 7.67 0.30 -9.50
CA LYS A 68 8.85 0.62 -10.34
C LYS A 68 10.10 0.79 -9.49
N LYS A 69 10.01 1.58 -8.42
CA LYS A 69 11.14 1.86 -7.52
C LYS A 69 11.71 0.61 -6.83
N LYS A 70 10.86 -0.40 -6.55
CA LYS A 70 11.31 -1.69 -5.98
C LYS A 70 11.98 -2.60 -7.02
N LYS A 71 11.63 -2.45 -8.31
CA LYS A 71 12.23 -3.22 -9.40
C LYS A 71 13.65 -2.72 -9.69
N ASP A 72 13.84 -1.41 -9.78
CA ASP A 72 15.16 -0.80 -9.99
C ASP A 72 16.15 -1.14 -8.86
N LEU A 73 15.68 -1.22 -7.61
CA LEU A 73 16.48 -1.63 -6.44
C LEU A 73 16.86 -3.13 -6.43
N LYS A 74 16.18 -3.97 -7.22
CA LYS A 74 16.51 -5.39 -7.36
C LYS A 74 17.43 -5.69 -8.55
N ASP A 75 17.42 -4.83 -9.56
CA ASP A 75 18.22 -5.01 -10.78
C ASP A 75 19.57 -4.26 -10.74
N GLY A 76 19.77 -3.32 -9.80
CA GLY A 76 21.05 -2.61 -9.60
C GLY A 76 22.08 -3.32 -8.73
N ASP A 77 21.81 -4.56 -8.30
CA ASP A 77 22.64 -5.39 -7.42
C ASP A 77 23.16 -6.64 -8.16
N ARG A 78 23.44 -6.49 -9.47
CA ARG A 78 24.08 -7.48 -10.34
C ARG A 78 25.35 -6.94 -10.97
#